data_AF-A0A2D4GEK9-F1
#
_entry.id   AF-A0A2D4GEK9-F1
#
_cell.length_a   1.000
_cell.length_b   1.000
_cell.length_c   1.000
_cell.angle_alpha   90.00
_cell.angle_beta   90.00
_cell.angle_gamma   90.00
#
_symmetry.space_group_name_H-M   'P 1'
#
loop_
_entity.id
_entity.type
_entity.pdbx_description
1 polymer ?
#
loop_
_entity_poly.entity_id
_entity_poly.type
_entity_poly.pdbx_seq_one_letter_code
_entity_poly.pdbx_strand_id
1 'polypeptide(L)'
;EMSKLTDYQVTLQIPAANLNANRKRGAIVSEPAIQVKRKGKSTQVWTIEKLENKLIDMRELYQEWKESSQEMKRLTGKRGDPFYEAQENHNLIGVANVFLECLF
;
A
#
# COMPACT_ATOMS: atom_id res chain seq x y z
N GLU A 1 -10.34 17.30 4.87
CA GLU A 1 -9.38 18.33 5.30
C GLU A 1 -8.42 18.76 4.18
N MET A 2 -7.69 17.85 3.51
CA MET A 2 -6.75 18.22 2.42
C MET A 2 -7.19 17.81 1.00
N SER A 3 -8.46 17.43 0.81
CA SER A 3 -9.06 17.03 -0.47
C SER A 3 -8.35 15.89 -1.22
N LYS A 4 -7.63 15.02 -0.51
CA LYS A 4 -6.88 13.89 -1.11
C LYS A 4 -7.75 12.64 -1.35
N LEU A 5 -8.89 12.53 -0.66
CA LEU A 5 -9.95 11.52 -0.86
C LEU A 5 -9.42 10.08 -1.01
N THR A 6 -8.56 9.68 -0.09
CA THR A 6 -8.10 8.29 0.05
C THR A 6 -8.81 7.65 1.25
N ASP A 7 -9.38 6.48 1.02
CA ASP A 7 -10.01 5.62 2.04
C ASP A 7 -9.02 4.56 2.53
N TYR A 8 -8.99 4.33 3.85
CA TYR A 8 -8.10 3.38 4.51
C TYR A 8 -8.92 2.38 5.30
N GLN A 9 -8.72 1.08 5.05
CA GLN A 9 -9.42 0.01 5.74
C GLN A 9 -8.45 -1.06 6.19
N VAL A 10 -8.67 -1.61 7.39
CA VAL A 10 -7.89 -2.76 7.86
C VAL A 10 -8.38 -4.01 7.11
N THR A 11 -7.43 -4.81 6.63
CA THR A 11 -7.67 -6.08 5.96
C THR A 11 -6.64 -7.12 6.41
N LEU A 12 -6.78 -8.35 5.95
CA LEU A 12 -5.79 -9.42 6.14
C LEU A 12 -5.11 -9.73 4.80
N GLN A 13 -3.80 -9.91 4.81
CA GLN A 13 -3.02 -10.39 3.67
C GLN A 13 -2.32 -11.71 3.99
N ILE A 14 -1.97 -12.50 2.98
CA ILE A 14 -1.14 -13.70 3.12
C ILE A 14 0.22 -13.39 2.46
N PRO A 15 1.27 -13.11 3.26
CA PRO A 15 2.60 -12.84 2.73
C PRO A 15 3.18 -14.05 2.01
N ALA A 16 3.98 -13.81 0.97
CA ALA A 16 4.67 -14.87 0.24
C ALA A 16 5.57 -15.73 1.17
N ALA A 17 6.20 -15.12 2.18
CA ALA A 17 6.99 -15.83 3.19
C ALA A 17 6.17 -16.86 3.99
N ASN A 18 4.85 -16.69 4.07
CA ASN A 18 3.95 -17.62 4.76
C ASN A 18 3.46 -18.76 3.86
N LEU A 19 3.69 -18.72 2.55
CA LEU A 19 3.29 -19.73 1.56
C LEU A 19 4.28 -20.90 1.47
N ASN A 20 4.73 -21.46 2.60
CA ASN A 20 5.63 -22.61 2.62
C ASN A 20 4.85 -23.94 2.68
N ALA A 21 5.13 -24.84 1.74
CA ALA A 21 4.51 -26.17 1.62
C ALA A 21 4.73 -27.06 2.86
N ASN A 22 5.78 -26.80 3.65
CA ASN A 22 6.13 -27.59 4.84
C ASN A 22 5.54 -27.04 6.16
N ARG A 23 4.62 -26.07 6.10
CA ARG A 23 4.02 -25.48 7.32
C ARG A 23 2.99 -26.44 7.94
N LYS A 24 2.92 -26.45 9.28
CA LYS A 24 1.92 -27.22 10.03
C LYS A 24 0.51 -26.81 9.59
N ARG A 25 -0.33 -27.82 9.28
CA ARG A 25 -1.74 -27.63 8.90
C ARG A 25 -2.48 -26.88 10.01
N GLY A 26 -3.25 -25.84 9.65
CA GLY A 26 -4.03 -25.04 10.59
C GLY A 26 -3.31 -23.84 11.22
N ALA A 27 -2.05 -23.58 10.87
CA ALA A 27 -1.38 -22.34 11.28
C ALA A 27 -2.01 -21.12 10.58
N ILE A 28 -2.22 -20.02 11.33
CA ILE A 28 -2.61 -18.74 10.74
C ILE A 28 -1.44 -18.26 9.87
N VAL A 29 -1.73 -18.02 8.58
CA VAL A 29 -0.78 -17.54 7.58
C VAL A 29 -1.04 -16.08 7.20
N SER A 30 -2.11 -15.51 7.73
CA SER A 30 -2.54 -14.15 7.43
C SER A 30 -2.00 -13.16 8.47
N GLU A 31 -1.69 -11.95 8.01
CA GLU A 31 -1.29 -10.83 8.85
C GLU A 31 -2.13 -9.59 8.51
N PRO A 32 -2.30 -8.65 9.45
CA PRO A 32 -3.03 -7.42 9.19
C PRO A 32 -2.29 -6.51 8.20
N ALA A 33 -3.07 -5.89 7.33
CA ALA A 33 -2.62 -4.95 6.32
C ALA A 33 -3.63 -3.82 6.15
N ILE A 34 -3.25 -2.79 5.40
CA ILE A 34 -4.06 -1.61 5.16
C ILE A 34 -4.43 -1.58 3.68
N GLN A 35 -5.72 -1.71 3.40
CA GLN A 35 -6.28 -1.44 2.09
C GLN A 35 -6.38 0.08 1.90
N VAL A 36 -5.78 0.58 0.83
CA VAL A 36 -5.76 2.00 0.47
C VAL A 36 -6.47 2.18 -0.87
N LYS A 37 -7.58 2.93 -0.86
CA LYS A 37 -8.44 3.11 -2.04
C LYS A 37 -8.62 4.58 -2.37
N ARG A 38 -8.41 4.94 -3.64
CA ARG A 38 -8.62 6.30 -4.14
C ARG A 38 -9.44 6.29 -5.42
N LYS A 39 -10.42 7.18 -5.53
CA LYS A 39 -11.32 7.24 -6.69
C LYS A 39 -10.51 7.40 -7.99
N GLY A 40 -10.77 6.53 -8.97
CA GLY A 40 -10.08 6.54 -10.27
C GLY A 40 -8.67 5.97 -10.26
N LYS A 41 -8.25 5.29 -9.18
CA LYS A 41 -6.96 4.61 -9.07
C LYS A 41 -7.13 3.16 -8.60
N SER A 42 -6.09 2.36 -8.78
CA SER A 42 -6.02 0.99 -8.28
C SER A 42 -6.04 0.95 -6.74
N THR A 43 -6.45 -0.20 -6.20
CA THR A 43 -6.42 -0.43 -4.75
C THR A 43 -5.03 -0.92 -4.36
N GLN A 44 -4.45 -0.35 -3.31
CA GLN A 44 -3.14 -0.74 -2.78
C GLN A 44 -3.31 -1.48 -1.46
N VAL A 45 -2.35 -2.35 -1.16
CA VAL A 45 -2.22 -2.99 0.15
C VAL A 45 -0.88 -2.57 0.74
N TRP A 46 -0.93 -1.93 1.91
CA TRP A 46 0.25 -1.49 2.64
C TRP A 46 0.43 -2.34 3.90
N THR A 47 1.67 -2.56 4.31
CA THR A 47 1.97 -3.07 5.65
C THR A 47 1.57 -2.04 6.70
N ILE A 48 1.37 -2.48 7.95
CA ILE A 48 1.14 -1.56 9.07
C ILE A 48 2.32 -0.59 9.21
N GLU A 49 3.54 -1.10 9.19
CA GLU A 49 4.77 -0.29 9.29
C GLU A 49 4.83 0.81 8.22
N LYS A 50 4.39 0.51 6.99
CA LYS A 50 4.33 1.51 5.93
C LYS A 50 3.32 2.60 6.24
N LEU A 51 2.13 2.25 6.74
CA LEU A 51 1.16 3.26 7.17
C LEU A 51 1.71 4.12 8.32
N GLU A 52 2.39 3.50 9.30
CA GLU A 52 3.02 4.22 10.42
C GLU A 52 4.02 5.27 9.92
N ASN A 53 4.90 4.90 8.99
CA ASN A 53 5.83 5.84 8.37
C ASN A 53 5.10 6.94 7.59
N LYS A 54 4.08 6.59 6.78
CA LYS A 54 3.30 7.58 6.02
C LYS A 54 2.52 8.54 6.92
N LEU A 55 2.11 8.12 8.12
CA LEU A 55 1.42 9.00 9.07
C LEU A 55 2.32 10.13 9.59
N ILE A 56 3.64 9.90 9.64
CA ILE A 56 4.62 10.95 9.95
C ILE A 56 4.56 12.01 8.85
N ASP A 57 4.74 11.59 7.59
CA ASP A 57 4.66 12.47 6.42
C ASP A 57 3.31 13.22 6.33
N MET A 58 2.21 12.52 6.58
CA MET A 58 0.86 13.09 6.55
C MET A 58 0.66 14.17 7.63
N ARG A 59 1.21 13.94 8.83
CA ARG A 59 1.12 14.88 9.95
C ARG A 59 1.92 16.14 9.67
N GLU A 60 3.17 15.99 9.23
CA GLU A 60 4.02 17.12 8.86
C GLU A 60 3.36 17.95 7.76
N LEU A 61 2.87 17.30 6.70
CA LEU A 61 2.18 17.97 5.60
C LEU A 61 0.89 18.67 6.07
N TYR A 62 0.14 18.07 7.01
CA TYR A 62 -1.04 18.69 7.57
C TYR A 62 -0.70 19.93 8.42
N GLN A 63 0.36 19.88 9.22
CA GLN A 63 0.82 21.02 10.02
C GLN A 63 1.22 22.19 9.10
N GLU A 64 2.03 21.91 8.09
CA GLU A 64 2.41 22.91 7.08
C GLU A 64 1.20 23.50 6.37
N TRP A 65 0.26 22.64 5.92
CA TRP A 65 -0.97 23.09 5.27
C TRP A 65 -1.86 23.94 6.19
N LYS A 66 -1.87 23.65 7.49
CA LYS A 66 -2.65 24.37 8.49
C LYS A 66 -2.05 25.75 8.80
N GLU A 67 -0.73 25.84 8.89
CA GLU A 67 0.01 27.08 9.21
C GLU A 67 0.20 28.00 8.00
N SER A 68 0.13 27.47 6.78
CA SER A 68 0.32 28.22 5.55
C SER A 68 -0.85 29.17 5.22
N SER A 69 -0.57 30.40 4.82
CA SER A 69 -1.55 31.32 4.23
C SER A 69 -2.12 30.76 2.92
N GLN A 70 -3.36 31.11 2.57
CA GLN A 70 -4.11 30.55 1.42
C GLN A 70 -3.34 30.55 0.08
N GLU A 71 -2.48 31.53 -0.16
CA GLU A 71 -1.61 31.61 -1.35
C GLU A 71 -0.49 30.56 -1.36
N MET A 72 0.10 30.26 -0.21
CA MET A 72 1.26 29.39 -0.08
C MET A 72 0.85 27.90 -0.03
N LYS A 73 -0.41 27.60 0.30
CA LYS A 73 -1.03 26.26 0.18
C LYS A 73 -1.03 25.69 -1.24
N ARG A 74 -0.91 26.53 -2.27
CA ARG A 74 -0.83 26.09 -3.69
C ARG A 74 0.58 25.60 -4.07
N LEU A 75 1.61 26.02 -3.34
CA LEU A 75 3.02 25.73 -3.64
C LEU A 75 3.56 24.49 -2.89
N THR A 76 2.86 24.01 -1.86
CA THR A 76 3.25 22.84 -1.06
C THR A 76 3.21 21.50 -1.82
N GLY A 77 2.73 21.50 -3.07
CA GLY A 77 2.69 20.32 -3.94
C GLY A 77 4.05 19.78 -4.41
N LYS A 78 5.18 20.36 -3.99
CA LYS A 78 6.53 19.87 -4.35
C LYS A 78 6.95 18.62 -3.59
N ARG A 79 6.37 18.34 -2.40
CA ARG A 79 6.57 17.06 -1.69
C ARG A 79 5.60 16.02 -2.25
N GLY A 80 6.08 14.78 -2.41
CA GLY A 80 5.28 13.67 -2.92
C GLY A 80 3.99 13.44 -2.14
N ASP A 81 3.00 12.78 -2.74
CA ASP A 81 1.71 12.52 -2.12
C ASP A 81 1.82 11.40 -1.05
N PRO A 82 1.75 11.68 0.26
CA PRO A 82 1.87 10.63 1.27
C PRO A 82 0.58 9.79 1.37
N PHE A 83 -0.52 10.23 0.77
CA PHE A 83 -1.83 9.57 0.86
C PHE A 83 -2.04 8.49 -0.19
N TYR A 84 -1.17 8.36 -1.17
CA TYR A 84 -1.29 7.35 -2.23
C TYR A 84 0.02 7.25 -3.01
N GLU A 85 0.54 6.05 -3.25
CA GLU A 85 1.74 5.89 -4.07
C GLU A 85 1.41 5.91 -5.56
N ALA A 86 2.10 6.77 -6.33
CA ALA A 86 1.90 6.81 -7.78
C ALA A 86 2.41 5.54 -8.48
N GLN A 87 3.40 4.86 -7.90
CA GLN A 87 3.98 3.65 -8.46
C GLN A 87 3.26 2.42 -7.90
N GLU A 88 2.85 1.51 -8.79
CA GLU A 88 2.35 0.19 -8.41
C GLU A 88 3.53 -0.73 -8.07
N ASN A 89 3.52 -1.30 -6.87
CA ASN A 89 4.49 -2.30 -6.46
C ASN A 89 3.93 -3.68 -6.79
N HIS A 90 4.59 -4.41 -7.69
CA HIS A 90 4.23 -5.78 -8.03
C HIS A 90 5.01 -6.74 -7.14
N ASN A 91 4.29 -7.58 -6.38
CA ASN A 91 4.89 -8.66 -5.60
C ASN A 91 4.83 -9.96 -6.41
N LEU A 92 5.96 -10.65 -6.54
CA LEU A 92 5.99 -12.02 -7.07
C LEU A 92 5.34 -12.96 -6.05
N ILE A 93 4.23 -13.61 -6.41
CA ILE A 93 3.45 -14.48 -5.50
C ILE A 93 3.85 -15.95 -5.65
N GLY A 94 4.40 -16.33 -6.80
CA GLY A 94 4.83 -17.71 -7.06
C GLY A 94 5.46 -17.87 -8.43
N VAL A 95 6.03 -19.05 -8.66
CA VAL A 95 6.60 -19.47 -9.94
C VAL A 95 5.94 -20.77 -10.37
N ALA A 96 5.59 -20.88 -11.65
CA ALA A 96 5.05 -22.10 -12.23
C ALA A 96 6.01 -22.62 -13.31
N ASN A 97 6.35 -23.90 -13.24
CA ASN A 97 7.15 -24.55 -14.27
C ASN A 97 6.22 -25.21 -15.27
N VAL A 98 6.34 -24.82 -16.54
CA VAL A 98 5.60 -25.44 -17.65
C VAL A 98 6.59 -26.25 -18.47
N PHE A 99 6.36 -27.56 -18.55
CA PHE A 99 7.09 -28.44 -19.45
C PHE A 99 6.23 -28.68 -20.69
N LEU A 100 6.78 -28.38 -21.86
CA LEU A 100 6.13 -28.63 -23.14
C LEU A 100 6.85 -29.81 -23.79
N GLU A 101 6.10 -30.87 -24.09
CA GLU A 101 6.57 -31.98 -24.90
C GLU A 101 5.65 -32.12 -26.12
N CYS A 102 6.25 -32.36 -27.28
CA CYS A 102 5.50 -32.58 -28.50
C CYS A 102 5.06 -34.03 -28.54
N LEU A 103 3.74 -34.26 -28.55
CA LEU A 103 3.16 -35.59 -28.74
C LEU A 103 3.35 -35.96 -30.22
N PHE A 104 4.40 -36.72 -30.51
CA PHE A 104 4.57 -37.40 -31.79
C PHE A 104 4.22 -38.88 -31.64
#